data_AF-A0A132UCG7-F1
#
_entry.id   AF-A0A132UCG7-F1
#
_cell.length_a   1.000
_cell.length_b   1.000
_cell.length_c   1.000
_cell.angle_alpha   90.00
_cell.angle_beta   90.00
_cell.angle_gamma   90.00
#
_symmetry.space_group_name_H-M   'P 1'
#
loop_
_entity.id
_entity.type
_entity.pdbx_description
1 polymer ?
#
loop_
_entity_poly.entity_id
_entity_poly.type
_entity_poly.pdbx_seq_one_letter_code
_entity_poly.pdbx_strand_id
1 'polypeptide(L)' 'MNKISTKRKEIFEVLSEYLMLSEGSNEETDFDKDKLDSFDKINLLIILEEYSDNEISIMDLFECKKIGDLCDLCF' A
#
# COMPACT_ATOMS: atom_id res chain seq x y z
N MET A 1 -7.00 12.07 20.96
CA MET A 1 -5.78 12.07 20.14
C MET A 1 -6.08 11.24 18.90
N ASN A 2 -6.21 11.89 17.75
CA ASN A 2 -6.48 11.26 16.46
C ASN A 2 -5.25 10.46 16.03
N LYS A 3 -5.21 9.15 16.31
CA LYS A 3 -4.12 8.25 15.87
C LYS A 3 -4.27 7.79 14.42
N ILE A 4 -5.47 7.90 13.84
CA ILE A 4 -5.81 7.35 12.52
C ILE A 4 -5.11 8.11 11.38
N SER A 5 -4.88 9.43 11.50
CA SER A 5 -4.26 10.18 10.40
C SER A 5 -2.74 9.99 10.30
N THR A 6 -2.07 9.48 11.33
CA THR A 6 -0.61 9.31 11.32
C THR A 6 -0.21 8.02 10.62
N LYS A 7 -0.82 6.89 11.01
CA LYS A 7 -0.51 5.58 10.41
C LYS A 7 -0.78 5.54 8.91
N ARG A 8 -1.89 6.13 8.45
CA ARG A 8 -2.23 6.17 7.01
C ARG A 8 -1.19 6.95 6.21
N LYS A 9 -0.71 8.07 6.77
CA LYS A 9 0.33 8.87 6.14
C LYS A 9 1.68 8.14 6.13
N GLU A 10 2.02 7.48 7.23
CA GLU A 10 3.25 6.67 7.34
C GLU A 10 3.25 5.53 6.31
N ILE A 11 2.17 4.75 6.18
CA ILE A 11 2.11 3.69 5.17
C ILE A 11 2.18 4.25 3.74
N PHE A 12 1.53 5.39 3.46
CA PHE A 12 1.68 6.04 2.15
C PHE A 12 3.13 6.44 1.84
N GLU A 13 3.86 6.96 2.81
CA GLU A 13 5.28 7.31 2.66
C GLU A 13 6.14 6.05 2.40
N VAL A 14 5.91 4.96 3.15
CA VAL A 14 6.59 3.68 2.95
C VAL A 14 6.29 3.08 1.57
N LEU A 15 5.03 3.09 1.15
CA LEU A 15 4.62 2.63 -0.18
C LEU A 15 5.24 3.48 -1.29
N SER A 16 5.33 4.80 -1.07
CA SER A 16 5.95 5.71 -2.03
C SER A 16 7.42 5.40 -2.25
N GLU A 17 8.15 5.09 -1.18
CA GLU A 17 9.55 4.67 -1.24
C GLU A 17 9.70 3.29 -1.89
N TYR A 18 8.92 2.31 -1.42
CA TYR A 18 8.99 0.93 -1.88
C TYR A 18 8.66 0.78 -3.38
N LEU A 19 7.60 1.46 -3.84
CA LEU A 19 7.17 1.44 -5.24
C LEU A 19 7.89 2.46 -6.12
N MET A 20 8.85 3.21 -5.56
CA MET A 20 9.61 4.25 -6.25
C MET A 20 8.72 5.28 -6.98
N LEU A 21 7.66 5.74 -6.30
CA LEU A 21 6.72 6.68 -6.88
C LEU A 21 7.41 8.02 -7.20
N SER A 22 7.05 8.63 -8.34
CA SER A 22 7.59 9.92 -8.75
C SER A 22 7.17 11.04 -7.81
N GLU A 23 7.99 12.08 -7.70
CA GLU A 23 7.64 13.30 -6.97
C GLU A 23 6.30 13.88 -7.50
N GLY A 24 5.36 14.15 -6.58
CA GLY A 24 3.99 14.57 -6.91
C GLY A 24 2.94 13.46 -6.94
N SER A 25 3.34 12.20 -6.75
CA SER A 25 2.39 11.08 -6.56
C SER A 25 1.57 11.25 -5.28
N ASN A 26 0.35 10.72 -5.28
CA ASN A 26 -0.59 10.78 -4.16
C ASN A 26 -1.45 9.49 -4.12
N GLU A 27 -2.40 9.41 -3.21
CA GLU A 27 -3.28 8.22 -3.08
C GLU A 27 -4.11 7.94 -4.35
N GLU A 28 -4.33 8.93 -5.22
CA GLU A 28 -5.04 8.74 -6.50
C GLU A 28 -4.15 8.20 -7.62
N THR A 29 -2.83 8.09 -7.39
CA THR A 29 -1.88 7.53 -8.36
C THR A 29 -2.22 6.07 -8.65
N ASP A 30 -2.18 5.69 -9.94
CA ASP A 30 -2.45 4.33 -10.39
C ASP A 30 -1.43 3.34 -9.80
N PHE A 31 -1.93 2.23 -9.29
CA PHE A 31 -1.14 1.11 -8.81
C PHE A 31 -0.99 0.06 -9.91
N ASP A 32 0.20 0.00 -10.50
CA ASP A 32 0.54 -0.92 -11.58
C ASP A 32 1.11 -2.24 -11.03
N LYS A 33 0.20 -3.10 -10.55
CA LYS A 33 0.50 -4.44 -10.01
C LYS A 33 1.17 -5.40 -11.00
N ASP A 34 1.11 -5.11 -12.31
CA ASP A 34 1.70 -5.96 -13.34
C ASP A 34 3.21 -5.72 -13.49
N LYS A 35 3.72 -4.59 -12.98
CA LYS A 35 5.16 -4.32 -12.87
C LYS A 35 5.85 -5.05 -11.72
N LEU A 36 5.08 -5.51 -10.75
CA LEU A 36 5.59 -6.25 -9.59
C LEU A 36 5.70 -7.72 -9.93
N ASP A 37 6.86 -8.33 -9.66
CA ASP A 37 6.96 -9.78 -9.74
C ASP A 37 6.29 -10.47 -8.53
N SER A 38 6.33 -11.81 -8.47
CA SER A 38 5.71 -12.54 -7.37
C SER A 38 6.39 -12.28 -6.02
N PHE A 39 7.69 -11.99 -5.99
CA PHE A 39 8.40 -11.66 -4.75
C PHE A 39 8.03 -10.26 -4.27
N ASP A 40 7.95 -9.29 -5.19
CA ASP A 40 7.52 -7.93 -4.89
C ASP A 40 6.11 -7.90 -4.30
N LYS A 41 5.20 -8.71 -4.86
CA LYS A 41 3.82 -8.82 -4.35
C LYS A 41 3.76 -9.37 -2.93
N ILE A 42 4.60 -10.35 -2.59
CA ILE A 42 4.66 -10.91 -1.24
C ILE A 42 5.29 -9.91 -0.26
N ASN A 43 6.35 -9.23 -0.66
CA ASN A 43 6.98 -8.19 0.17
C ASN A 43 6.02 -7.03 0.42
N LEU A 44 5.28 -6.60 -0.60
CA LEU A 44 4.23 -5.60 -0.46
C LEU A 44 3.14 -6.05 0.53
N LEU A 45 2.71 -7.31 0.45
CA LEU A 45 1.74 -7.86 1.40
C LEU A 45 2.26 -7.80 2.85
N ILE A 46 3.51 -8.21 3.08
CA ILE A 46 4.16 -8.14 4.40
C ILE A 46 4.18 -6.70 4.92
N ILE A 47 4.55 -5.73 4.07
CA ILE A 47 4.56 -4.30 4.44
C ILE A 47 3.16 -3.86 4.87
N LEU A 48 2.11 -4.23 4.14
CA LEU A 48 0.74 -3.84 4.47
C LEU A 48 0.26 -4.49 5.78
N GLU A 49 0.60 -5.75 6.01
CA GLU A 49 0.28 -6.48 7.24
C GLU A 49 0.98 -5.91 8.47
N GLU A 50 2.21 -5.38 8.35
CA GLU A 50 2.90 -4.70 9.46
C GLU A 50 2.17 -3.44 9.95
N TYR A 51 1.35 -2.82 9.08
CA TYR A 51 0.60 -1.60 9.38
C TYR A 51 -0.89 -1.86 9.67
N SER A 52 -1.36 -3.09 9.41
CA SER A 52 -2.73 -3.53 9.61
C SER A 52 -2.86 -4.33 10.91
N ASP A 53 -4.02 -4.21 11.57
CA ASP A 53 -4.41 -5.15 12.63
C ASP A 53 -5.21 -6.35 12.07
N ASN A 54 -5.44 -6.38 10.75
CA ASN A 54 -6.19 -7.39 10.03
C ASN A 54 -5.29 -8.19 9.07
N GLU A 55 -5.65 -9.46 8.84
CA GLU A 55 -5.05 -10.27 7.78
C GLU A 55 -5.47 -9.74 6.42
N ILE A 56 -4.51 -9.53 5.52
CA ILE A 56 -4.76 -9.02 4.16
C ILE A 56 -4.58 -10.19 3.20
N SER A 57 -5.55 -10.41 2.32
CA SER A 57 -5.42 -11.45 1.31
C SER A 57 -4.59 -10.93 0.15
N ILE A 58 -3.75 -11.80 -0.42
CA ILE A 58 -3.06 -11.49 -1.68
C ILE A 58 -4.07 -11.17 -2.81
N MET A 59 -5.30 -11.69 -2.73
CA MET A 59 -6.36 -11.37 -3.69
C MET A 59 -6.76 -9.89 -3.62
N ASP A 60 -6.80 -9.30 -2.42
CA ASP A 60 -7.18 -7.90 -2.23
C ASP A 60 -6.19 -6.98 -2.95
N LEU A 61 -4.90 -7.33 -2.93
CA LEU A 61 -3.83 -6.63 -3.64
C LEU A 61 -4.01 -6.64 -5.16
N PHE A 62 -4.61 -7.70 -5.73
CA PHE A 62 -4.93 -7.74 -7.15
C PHE A 62 -6.15 -6.88 -7.51
N GLU A 63 -7.04 -6.61 -6.56
CA GLU A 63 -8.22 -5.76 -6.76
C GLU A 63 -7.89 -4.26 -6.68
N CYS A 64 -6.81 -3.89 -5.99
CA CYS A 64 -6.31 -2.53 -5.93
C CYS A 64 -6.00 -1.96 -7.32
N LYS A 65 -6.40 -0.71 -7.52
CA LYS A 65 -6.19 0.10 -8.73
C LYS A 65 -5.36 1.34 -8.46
N LYS A 66 -5.41 1.87 -7.24
CA LYS A 66 -4.70 3.08 -6.81
C LYS A 66 -3.87 2.81 -5.57
N ILE A 67 -2.90 3.68 -5.31
CA ILE A 67 -2.09 3.62 -4.07
C ILE A 67 -2.97 3.77 -2.83
N GLY A 68 -4.02 4.60 -2.89
CA GLY A 68 -4.98 4.77 -1.81
C GLY A 68 -5.71 3.47 -1.43
N ASP A 69 -5.99 2.61 -2.42
CA ASP A 69 -6.61 1.31 -2.18
C ASP A 69 -5.69 0.42 -1.31
N LEU A 70 -4.36 0.50 -1.50
CA LEU A 70 -3.39 -0.23 -0.67
C LEU A 70 -3.39 0.30 0.77
N CYS A 71 -3.45 1.62 0.94
CA CYS A 71 -3.59 2.23 2.27
C CYS A 71 -4.90 1.81 2.96
N ASP A 72 -5.98 1.66 2.19
CA ASP A 72 -7.29 1.23 2.70
C ASP A 72 -7.26 -0.22 3.21
N LEU A 73 -6.44 -1.11 2.64
CA LEU A 73 -6.31 -2.49 3.14
C LEU A 73 -5.82 -2.58 4.60
N CYS A 74 -5.17 -1.52 5.11
CA CYS A 74 -4.62 -1.50 6.46
C CYS A 74 -5.63 -1.04 7.54
N PHE A 75 -6.85 -0.59 7.20
CA PHE A 75 -7.80 0.04 8.14
C PHE A 75 -9.25 -0.41 7.97
#